data_AF-A0A181CAA8-F1
#
_entry.id   AF-A0A181CAA8-F1
#
_cell.length_a   1.000
_cell.length_b   1.000
_cell.length_c   1.000
_cell.angle_alpha   90.00
_cell.angle_beta   90.00
_cell.angle_gamma   90.00
#
_symmetry.space_group_name_H-M   'P 1'
#
loop_
_entity.id
_entity.type
_entity.pdbx_description
1 polymer ?
#
loop_
_entity_poly.entity_id
_entity_poly.type
_entity_poly.pdbx_seq_one_letter_code
_entity_poly.pdbx_strand_id
1 'polypeptide(L)'
;MILPRRRLLATAGAAVASGFVPRHGHAATTTEGLLAALAAPYANVPPMPPVAEEDALLALGYVGPTSDGGWTEMHHVALQAVRRAFPRLRTVYVESMPYSADATRLLREFVAEGAQLVMTGADYGDFLTDVAARAPQTAFMQCDGRPLRGNVSWYYIAHWYVSYVIGVAAGLLSRSGKLGFIASFPLPSAYAGANAALLGARTVNPDATMQVISINAWFDPQAAIQAANALADKGCDFLFGIMDEAGYLHVAQERGLWAAMWNKDIRQFGPDAYVASVVLDFAQFYIAQVRARLAGTWRPVPQLLMMGNGVDRDPWGQRVPQDVRDRADGVRARIMAGWSPFAGPIHDQHGQLRVAEGKTMNDLELYDWDWAVQGVSGLP
;
A
#
# COMPACT_ATOMS: atom_id res chain seq x y z
N MET A 1 44.66 68.13 -15.80
CA MET A 1 45.32 67.86 -14.51
C MET A 1 44.23 67.55 -13.48
N ILE A 2 44.27 66.35 -12.88
CA ILE A 2 43.60 65.95 -11.62
C ILE A 2 42.06 65.67 -11.65
N LEU A 3 41.70 64.38 -11.46
CA LEU A 3 40.43 63.84 -10.90
C LEU A 3 40.24 64.33 -9.44
N PRO A 4 39.04 64.40 -8.79
CA PRO A 4 38.13 63.24 -8.66
C PRO A 4 36.61 63.48 -8.33
N ARG A 5 35.88 62.35 -8.33
CA ARG A 5 34.56 61.98 -7.72
C ARG A 5 33.82 62.97 -6.79
N ARG A 6 32.49 63.15 -7.01
CA ARG A 6 31.39 62.67 -6.12
C ARG A 6 29.97 63.16 -6.53
N ARG A 7 29.00 62.26 -6.30
CA ARG A 7 27.57 62.43 -5.98
C ARG A 7 26.65 63.08 -7.02
N LEU A 8 25.61 62.34 -7.40
CA LEU A 8 24.27 62.89 -7.65
C LEU A 8 23.20 61.87 -7.22
N LEU A 9 22.28 62.36 -6.41
CA LEU A 9 21.03 61.77 -5.95
C LEU A 9 19.93 62.71 -6.46
N ALA A 10 18.73 62.16 -6.68
CA ALA A 10 17.47 62.81 -7.08
C ALA A 10 17.35 63.18 -8.59
N THR A 11 16.24 62.95 -9.31
CA THR A 11 14.87 62.54 -8.92
C THR A 11 14.07 62.11 -10.16
N ALA A 12 13.20 61.11 -9.92
CA ALA A 12 11.80 60.99 -10.37
C ALA A 12 11.41 61.00 -11.86
N GLY A 13 10.80 59.88 -12.28
CA GLY A 13 9.83 59.77 -13.38
C GLY A 13 9.03 58.49 -13.19
N ALA A 14 7.77 58.61 -12.80
CA ALA A 14 6.88 57.52 -12.42
C ALA A 14 6.49 56.61 -13.61
N ALA A 15 6.44 55.30 -13.38
CA ALA A 15 5.73 54.34 -14.21
C ALA A 15 4.92 53.39 -13.33
N VAL A 16 3.66 53.26 -13.73
CA VAL A 16 2.52 52.56 -13.12
C VAL A 16 2.89 51.17 -12.58
N ALA A 17 2.59 50.96 -11.30
CA ALA A 17 2.68 49.66 -10.64
C ALA A 17 1.48 48.80 -11.04
N SER A 18 1.69 47.85 -11.95
CA SER A 18 0.81 46.69 -12.11
C SER A 18 1.16 45.71 -10.99
N GLY A 19 0.24 45.54 -10.04
CA GLY A 19 0.41 44.63 -8.91
C GLY A 19 0.64 43.19 -9.36
N PHE A 20 1.86 42.71 -9.19
CA PHE A 20 2.16 41.28 -9.24
C PHE A 20 1.77 40.69 -7.88
N VAL A 21 0.55 40.20 -7.77
CA VAL A 21 0.16 39.33 -6.65
C VAL A 21 0.95 38.03 -6.83
N PRO A 22 1.81 37.62 -5.88
CA PRO A 22 2.41 36.30 -5.96
C PRO A 22 1.28 35.28 -5.79
N ARG A 23 0.97 34.54 -6.85
CA ARG A 23 0.17 33.32 -6.76
C ARG A 23 0.79 32.47 -5.67
N HIS A 24 0.04 32.24 -4.61
CA HIS A 24 0.40 31.31 -3.56
C HIS A 24 0.52 29.92 -4.21
N GLY A 25 1.75 29.53 -4.52
CA GLY A 25 2.07 28.14 -4.80
C GLY A 25 1.63 27.35 -3.57
N HIS A 26 0.71 26.40 -3.77
CA HIS A 26 0.45 25.40 -2.75
C HIS A 26 1.76 24.64 -2.60
N ALA A 27 2.48 24.89 -1.51
CA ALA A 27 3.63 24.11 -1.14
C ALA A 27 3.18 22.64 -1.06
N ALA A 28 3.87 21.76 -1.78
CA ALA A 28 3.63 20.33 -1.67
C ALA A 28 3.86 19.93 -0.21
N THR A 29 2.81 19.45 0.46
CA THR A 29 2.93 18.91 1.82
C THR A 29 3.87 17.72 1.75
N THR A 30 5.00 17.78 2.46
CA THR A 30 5.93 16.65 2.55
C THR A 30 5.25 15.47 3.25
N THR A 31 5.68 14.24 2.98
CA THR A 31 5.18 13.04 3.68
C THR A 31 5.22 13.21 5.21
N GLU A 32 6.24 13.89 5.74
CA GLU A 32 6.33 14.24 7.16
C GLU A 32 5.21 15.18 7.63
N GLY A 33 4.89 16.23 6.86
CA GLY A 33 3.80 17.15 7.18
C GLY A 33 2.43 16.47 7.16
N LEU A 34 2.26 15.47 6.29
CA LEU A 34 1.04 14.70 6.16
C LEU A 34 0.84 13.68 7.29
N LEU A 35 1.90 12.96 7.66
CA LEU A 35 1.89 12.07 8.82
C LEU A 35 1.67 12.86 10.12
N ALA A 36 2.24 14.06 10.24
CA ALA A 36 1.97 14.97 11.36
C ALA A 36 0.49 15.41 11.40
N ALA A 37 -0.11 15.73 10.24
CA ALA A 37 -1.53 16.05 10.16
C ALA A 37 -2.43 14.85 10.53
N LEU A 38 -2.08 13.63 10.12
CA LEU A 38 -2.77 12.41 10.50
C LEU A 38 -2.62 12.07 11.99
N ALA A 39 -1.50 12.41 12.60
CA ALA A 39 -1.26 12.23 14.03
C ALA A 39 -1.96 13.30 14.88
N ALA A 40 -2.32 14.45 14.30
CA ALA A 40 -2.90 15.58 15.04
C ALA A 40 -4.17 15.24 15.84
N PRO A 41 -5.14 14.43 15.33
CA PRO A 41 -6.29 13.98 16.11
C PRO A 41 -5.93 13.16 17.35
N TYR A 42 -4.73 12.58 17.38
CA TYR A 42 -4.23 11.73 18.44
C TYR A 42 -3.24 12.44 19.38
N ALA A 43 -2.90 13.71 19.12
CA ALA A 43 -1.89 14.45 19.88
C ALA A 43 -2.19 14.51 21.38
N ASN A 44 -3.48 14.50 21.75
CA ASN A 44 -3.95 14.55 23.13
C ASN A 44 -4.18 13.16 23.76
N VAL A 45 -3.99 12.07 23.01
CA VAL A 45 -4.13 10.71 23.56
C VAL A 45 -2.85 10.39 24.34
N PRO A 46 -2.92 10.22 25.68
CA PRO A 46 -1.75 9.87 26.47
C PRO A 46 -1.24 8.48 26.06
N PRO A 47 0.07 8.21 26.20
CA PRO A 47 0.58 6.87 25.97
C PRO A 47 -0.03 5.92 27.01
N MET A 48 -0.29 4.68 26.59
CA MET A 48 -0.86 3.69 27.51
C MET A 48 0.15 3.30 28.59
N PRO A 49 -0.28 3.00 29.83
CA PRO A 49 0.64 2.56 30.87
C PRO A 49 1.42 1.30 30.47
N PRO A 50 2.68 1.15 30.92
CA PRO A 50 3.46 -0.06 30.67
C PRO A 50 2.77 -1.29 31.25
N VAL A 51 3.03 -2.44 30.65
CA VAL A 51 2.54 -3.75 31.11
C VAL A 51 3.69 -4.74 31.06
N ALA A 52 3.85 -5.55 32.10
CA ALA A 52 4.85 -6.60 32.11
C ALA A 52 4.53 -7.62 31.01
N GLU A 53 5.57 -8.19 30.40
CA GLU A 53 5.40 -9.12 29.28
C GLU A 53 4.55 -10.34 29.66
N GLU A 54 4.77 -10.89 30.85
CA GLU A 54 4.04 -12.02 31.43
C GLU A 54 2.56 -11.74 31.72
N ASP A 55 2.20 -10.47 31.91
CA ASP A 55 0.83 -10.01 32.16
C ASP A 55 0.12 -9.54 30.88
N ALA A 56 0.86 -9.45 29.77
CA ALA A 56 0.36 -8.90 28.53
C ALA A 56 -0.30 -9.98 27.65
N LEU A 57 -1.37 -9.58 26.97
CA LEU A 57 -2.10 -10.35 25.98
C LEU A 57 -2.23 -9.54 24.67
N LEU A 58 -1.74 -10.13 23.58
CA LEU A 58 -1.96 -9.69 22.21
C LEU A 58 -3.05 -10.57 21.55
N ALA A 59 -4.11 -9.96 21.04
CA ALA A 59 -5.17 -10.65 20.31
C ALA A 59 -5.21 -10.25 18.83
N LEU A 60 -5.45 -11.22 17.93
CA LEU A 60 -5.55 -10.97 16.49
C LEU A 60 -6.87 -11.49 15.89
N GLY A 61 -7.54 -10.65 15.11
CA GLY A 61 -8.66 -11.06 14.26
C GLY A 61 -8.25 -11.12 12.79
N TYR A 62 -8.32 -12.29 12.18
CA TYR A 62 -7.99 -12.50 10.77
C TYR A 62 -9.24 -12.56 9.90
N VAL A 63 -9.12 -12.11 8.65
CA VAL A 63 -10.19 -12.17 7.65
C VAL A 63 -10.33 -13.56 7.02
N GLY A 64 -9.24 -14.33 6.94
CA GLY A 64 -9.21 -15.69 6.39
C GLY A 64 -8.54 -16.70 7.34
N PRO A 65 -8.28 -17.92 6.84
CA PRO A 65 -7.50 -18.94 7.55
C PRO A 65 -6.01 -18.65 7.47
N THR A 66 -5.24 -19.10 8.45
CA THR A 66 -3.76 -18.92 8.47
C THR A 66 -3.03 -19.71 7.37
N SER A 67 -3.75 -20.59 6.69
CA SER A 67 -3.29 -21.42 5.57
C SER A 67 -3.75 -20.90 4.20
N ASP A 68 -4.21 -19.65 4.08
CA ASP A 68 -4.71 -19.10 2.81
C ASP A 68 -3.64 -18.99 1.71
N GLY A 69 -2.36 -19.12 2.06
CA GLY A 69 -1.27 -19.04 1.10
C GLY A 69 -0.79 -17.62 0.83
N GLY A 70 -1.34 -16.61 1.49
CA GLY A 70 -1.15 -15.21 1.14
C GLY A 70 -1.37 -14.26 2.33
N TRP A 71 -2.41 -13.44 2.26
CA TRP A 71 -2.62 -12.30 3.17
C TRP A 71 -2.64 -12.67 4.65
N THR A 72 -3.50 -13.61 5.04
CA THR A 72 -3.63 -14.02 6.45
C THR A 72 -2.41 -14.77 6.93
N GLU A 73 -1.81 -15.61 6.08
CA GLU A 73 -0.56 -16.29 6.40
C GLU A 73 0.53 -15.28 6.76
N MET A 74 0.67 -14.17 6.02
CA MET A 74 1.69 -13.15 6.30
C MET A 74 1.45 -12.41 7.64
N HIS A 75 0.20 -12.15 8.01
CA HIS A 75 -0.14 -11.67 9.35
C HIS A 75 0.21 -12.69 10.44
N HIS A 76 -0.03 -13.98 10.18
CA HIS A 76 0.30 -15.05 11.12
C HIS A 76 1.81 -15.24 11.28
N VAL A 77 2.60 -15.14 10.19
CA VAL A 77 4.06 -15.17 10.25
C VAL A 77 4.59 -14.06 11.14
N ALA A 78 4.01 -12.86 11.07
CA ALA A 78 4.37 -11.76 11.97
C ALA A 78 4.01 -12.05 13.44
N LEU A 79 2.86 -12.67 13.72
CA LEU A 79 2.53 -13.15 15.07
C LEU A 79 3.56 -14.17 15.59
N GLN A 80 4.04 -15.09 14.73
CA GLN A 80 5.09 -16.03 15.12
C GLN A 80 6.42 -15.33 15.42
N ALA A 81 6.74 -14.25 14.70
CA ALA A 81 7.91 -13.42 15.01
C ALA A 81 7.77 -12.70 16.36
N VAL A 82 6.58 -12.17 16.68
CA VAL A 82 6.27 -11.61 18.00
C VAL A 82 6.47 -12.64 19.10
N ARG A 83 5.93 -13.86 18.96
CA ARG A 83 6.09 -14.94 19.95
C ARG A 83 7.56 -15.27 20.23
N ARG A 84 8.42 -15.24 19.19
CA ARG A 84 9.86 -15.44 19.35
C ARG A 84 10.54 -14.27 20.06
N ALA A 85 10.10 -13.04 19.80
CA ALA A 85 10.68 -11.84 20.40
C ALA A 85 10.23 -11.60 21.85
N PHE A 86 9.02 -12.06 22.21
CA PHE A 86 8.40 -11.88 23.52
C PHE A 86 7.82 -13.21 24.02
N PRO A 87 8.67 -14.15 24.47
CA PRO A 87 8.25 -15.52 24.80
C PRO A 87 7.31 -15.64 26.01
N ARG A 88 7.20 -14.60 26.85
CA ARG A 88 6.30 -14.58 28.02
C ARG A 88 4.96 -13.90 27.70
N LEU A 89 4.85 -13.22 26.56
CA LEU A 89 3.62 -12.59 26.09
C LEU A 89 2.59 -13.66 25.71
N ARG A 90 1.38 -13.54 26.25
CA ARG A 90 0.26 -14.37 25.79
C ARG A 90 -0.26 -13.86 24.45
N THR A 91 -0.61 -14.76 23.56
CA THR A 91 -1.20 -14.42 22.26
C THR A 91 -2.42 -15.29 21.98
N VAL A 92 -3.48 -14.69 21.48
CA VAL A 92 -4.68 -15.38 20.97
C VAL A 92 -5.02 -14.87 19.59
N TYR A 93 -5.67 -15.69 18.77
CA TYR A 93 -6.17 -15.24 17.47
C TYR A 93 -7.44 -15.98 17.08
N VAL A 94 -8.22 -15.37 16.20
CA VAL A 94 -9.40 -15.95 15.56
C VAL A 94 -9.22 -15.87 14.05
N GLU A 95 -9.39 -16.99 13.37
CA GLU A 95 -9.41 -17.09 11.91
C GLU A 95 -10.81 -16.78 11.35
N SER A 96 -10.86 -16.30 10.11
CA SER A 96 -12.11 -16.13 9.35
C SER A 96 -13.19 -15.34 10.11
N MET A 97 -12.80 -14.23 10.75
CA MET A 97 -13.72 -13.38 11.50
C MET A 97 -14.77 -12.77 10.55
N PRO A 98 -16.07 -12.99 10.79
CA PRO A 98 -17.12 -12.59 9.85
C PRO A 98 -17.26 -11.07 9.77
N TYR A 99 -17.56 -10.55 8.58
CA TYR A 99 -17.91 -9.13 8.40
C TYR A 99 -19.38 -8.88 8.81
N SER A 100 -19.67 -9.03 10.10
CA SER A 100 -21.02 -8.91 10.67
C SER A 100 -20.95 -8.45 12.13
N ALA A 101 -22.10 -8.31 12.79
CA ALA A 101 -22.18 -8.01 14.22
C ALA A 101 -21.41 -9.02 15.11
N ASP A 102 -21.14 -10.23 14.62
CA ASP A 102 -20.32 -11.21 15.32
C ASP A 102 -18.85 -10.77 15.45
N ALA A 103 -18.30 -9.96 14.53
CA ALA A 103 -16.97 -9.37 14.70
C ALA A 103 -16.92 -8.50 15.97
N THR A 104 -17.92 -7.65 16.19
CA THR A 104 -18.01 -6.83 17.41
C THR A 104 -18.03 -7.70 18.67
N ARG A 105 -18.72 -8.86 18.65
CA ARG A 105 -18.73 -9.79 19.79
C ARG A 105 -17.34 -10.36 20.04
N LEU A 106 -16.65 -10.87 19.01
CA LEU A 106 -15.30 -11.43 19.12
C LEU A 106 -14.28 -10.38 19.62
N LEU A 107 -14.37 -9.15 19.12
CA LEU A 107 -13.53 -8.05 19.58
C LEU A 107 -13.77 -7.71 21.07
N ARG A 108 -15.02 -7.79 21.56
CA ARG A 108 -15.31 -7.64 23.00
C ARG A 108 -14.77 -8.80 23.83
N GLU A 109 -14.78 -10.01 23.30
CA GLU A 109 -14.21 -11.19 23.97
C GLU A 109 -12.70 -11.04 24.17
N PHE A 110 -11.97 -10.53 23.17
CA PHE A 110 -10.55 -10.18 23.33
C PHE A 110 -10.32 -9.17 24.45
N VAL A 111 -11.14 -8.11 24.53
CA VAL A 111 -11.07 -7.13 25.62
C VAL A 111 -11.38 -7.77 26.97
N ALA A 112 -12.41 -8.62 27.04
CA ALA A 112 -12.82 -9.30 28.27
C ALA A 112 -11.77 -10.30 28.78
N GLU A 113 -11.00 -10.92 27.88
CA GLU A 113 -9.84 -11.77 28.23
C GLU A 113 -8.65 -10.94 28.75
N GLY A 114 -8.74 -9.61 28.67
CA GLY A 114 -7.73 -8.69 29.17
C GLY A 114 -6.67 -8.35 28.14
N ALA A 115 -6.98 -8.36 26.84
CA ALA A 115 -6.02 -7.95 25.81
C ALA A 115 -5.53 -6.51 26.02
N GLN A 116 -4.21 -6.34 26.00
CA GLN A 116 -3.56 -5.02 26.03
C GLN A 116 -3.38 -4.43 24.62
N LEU A 117 -3.32 -5.28 23.60
CA LEU A 117 -3.28 -4.91 22.19
C LEU A 117 -4.15 -5.87 21.38
N VAL A 118 -5.05 -5.31 20.57
CA VAL A 118 -5.90 -6.04 19.62
C VAL A 118 -5.55 -5.56 18.21
N MET A 119 -5.26 -6.49 17.29
CA MET A 119 -4.96 -6.17 15.90
C MET A 119 -5.93 -6.89 14.94
N THR A 120 -6.43 -6.20 13.92
CA THR A 120 -7.18 -6.83 12.83
C THR A 120 -6.38 -6.79 11.52
N GLY A 121 -6.40 -7.90 10.77
CA GLY A 121 -5.72 -8.03 9.48
C GLY A 121 -6.46 -7.38 8.31
N ALA A 122 -7.64 -6.81 8.54
CA ALA A 122 -8.43 -6.09 7.55
C ALA A 122 -9.20 -4.95 8.24
N ASP A 123 -9.88 -4.13 7.44
CA ASP A 123 -10.76 -3.08 7.95
C ASP A 123 -11.97 -3.71 8.62
N TYR A 124 -12.11 -3.52 9.93
CA TYR A 124 -13.31 -3.83 10.71
C TYR A 124 -13.77 -2.58 11.47
N GLY A 125 -13.46 -1.38 10.96
CA GLY A 125 -13.63 -0.11 11.67
C GLY A 125 -15.04 0.11 12.22
N ASP A 126 -16.05 -0.23 11.41
CA ASP A 126 -17.46 -0.15 11.80
C ASP A 126 -17.79 -1.05 13.01
N PHE A 127 -17.15 -2.21 13.11
CA PHE A 127 -17.37 -3.18 14.19
C PHE A 127 -16.52 -2.90 15.44
N LEU A 128 -15.38 -2.23 15.24
CA LEU A 128 -14.38 -2.01 16.27
C LEU A 128 -14.59 -0.71 17.03
N THR A 129 -15.05 0.36 16.37
CA THR A 129 -15.09 1.71 16.93
C THR A 129 -15.80 1.77 18.29
N ASP A 130 -16.97 1.14 18.40
CA ASP A 130 -17.74 1.08 19.65
C ASP A 130 -17.07 0.24 20.75
N VAL A 131 -16.35 -0.82 20.38
CA VAL A 131 -15.60 -1.65 21.32
C VAL A 131 -14.43 -0.85 21.89
N ALA A 132 -13.69 -0.19 21.02
CA ALA A 132 -12.53 0.60 21.40
C ALA A 132 -12.91 1.77 22.33
N ALA A 133 -14.00 2.49 22.02
CA ALA A 133 -14.51 3.58 22.84
C ALA A 133 -14.88 3.14 24.27
N ARG A 134 -15.28 1.88 24.47
CA ARG A 134 -15.61 1.30 25.77
C ARG A 134 -14.41 0.64 26.47
N ALA A 135 -13.27 0.54 25.79
CA ALA A 135 -12.07 -0.13 26.27
C ALA A 135 -10.82 0.77 26.19
N PRO A 136 -10.82 1.96 26.83
CA PRO A 136 -9.75 2.97 26.64
C PRO A 136 -8.35 2.52 27.09
N GLN A 137 -8.24 1.40 27.80
CA GLN A 137 -6.96 0.82 28.27
C GLN A 137 -6.38 -0.25 27.31
N THR A 138 -7.14 -0.64 26.30
CA THR A 138 -6.72 -1.58 25.26
C THR A 138 -6.30 -0.80 24.03
N ALA A 139 -5.11 -1.09 23.49
CA ALA A 139 -4.68 -0.57 22.21
C ALA A 139 -5.35 -1.34 21.08
N PHE A 140 -5.77 -0.64 20.04
CA PHE A 140 -6.34 -1.28 18.85
C PHE A 140 -5.62 -0.84 17.59
N MET A 141 -5.42 -1.77 16.66
CA MET A 141 -4.84 -1.49 15.35
C MET A 141 -5.57 -2.25 14.25
N GLN A 142 -5.77 -1.62 13.10
CA GLN A 142 -6.39 -2.25 11.94
C GLN A 142 -5.51 -2.12 10.70
N CYS A 143 -5.37 -3.19 9.92
CA CYS A 143 -4.83 -3.09 8.57
C CYS A 143 -5.88 -2.47 7.66
N ASP A 144 -5.48 -1.49 6.85
CA ASP A 144 -6.36 -0.80 5.89
C ASP A 144 -7.56 -0.06 6.54
N GLY A 145 -7.41 0.34 7.81
CA GLY A 145 -8.46 1.07 8.51
C GLY A 145 -8.58 2.53 8.06
N ARG A 146 -9.77 2.95 7.62
CA ARG A 146 -10.05 4.36 7.31
C ARG A 146 -10.20 5.20 8.60
N PRO A 147 -9.96 6.53 8.56
CA PRO A 147 -9.59 7.33 9.75
C PRO A 147 -10.39 7.02 11.03
N LEU A 148 -9.70 6.38 11.97
CA LEU A 148 -10.25 6.02 13.29
C LEU A 148 -9.90 7.12 14.31
N ARG A 149 -10.40 6.99 15.54
CA ARG A 149 -10.20 7.97 16.62
C ARG A 149 -9.96 7.26 17.95
N GLY A 150 -9.45 8.01 18.93
CA GLY A 150 -9.25 7.52 20.29
C GLY A 150 -8.04 6.58 20.37
N ASN A 151 -8.21 5.42 21.00
CA ASN A 151 -7.20 4.38 21.23
C ASN A 151 -7.05 3.40 20.05
N VAL A 152 -7.46 3.80 18.85
CA VAL A 152 -7.39 2.98 17.64
C VAL A 152 -6.43 3.61 16.64
N SER A 153 -5.49 2.81 16.14
CA SER A 153 -4.61 3.17 15.04
C SER A 153 -4.94 2.36 13.80
N TRP A 154 -4.36 2.74 12.66
CA TRP A 154 -4.35 1.92 11.46
C TRP A 154 -2.95 1.83 10.87
N TYR A 155 -2.75 0.80 10.05
CA TYR A 155 -1.56 0.66 9.22
C TYR A 155 -1.93 0.12 7.84
N TYR A 156 -1.13 0.43 6.83
CA TYR A 156 -1.31 -0.14 5.50
C TYR A 156 0.00 -0.18 4.74
N ILE A 157 0.07 -0.93 3.64
CA ILE A 157 1.26 -1.08 2.82
C ILE A 157 1.26 -0.10 1.65
N ALA A 158 2.39 0.58 1.41
CA ALA A 158 2.56 1.47 0.26
C ALA A 158 2.89 0.66 -1.03
N HIS A 159 2.04 -0.30 -1.36
CA HIS A 159 2.28 -1.29 -2.41
C HIS A 159 2.42 -0.67 -3.81
N TRP A 160 1.84 0.51 -4.05
CA TRP A 160 1.89 1.22 -5.32
C TRP A 160 3.32 1.47 -5.81
N TYR A 161 4.28 1.71 -4.93
CA TYR A 161 5.69 1.85 -5.33
C TYR A 161 6.27 0.55 -5.91
N VAL A 162 5.95 -0.58 -5.27
CA VAL A 162 6.37 -1.90 -5.73
C VAL A 162 5.65 -2.27 -7.03
N SER A 163 4.33 -2.02 -7.11
CA SER A 163 3.54 -2.22 -8.33
C SER A 163 4.09 -1.40 -9.50
N TYR A 164 4.58 -0.17 -9.26
CA TYR A 164 5.21 0.64 -10.30
C TYR A 164 6.52 0.01 -10.81
N VAL A 165 7.37 -0.46 -9.91
CA VAL A 165 8.63 -1.15 -10.26
C VAL A 165 8.35 -2.42 -11.07
N ILE A 166 7.37 -3.22 -10.66
CA ILE A 166 6.89 -4.39 -11.41
C ILE A 166 6.33 -3.96 -12.77
N GLY A 167 5.61 -2.85 -12.83
CA GLY A 167 5.10 -2.25 -14.06
C GLY A 167 6.18 -1.94 -15.08
N VAL A 168 7.32 -1.38 -14.64
CA VAL A 168 8.48 -1.16 -15.52
C VAL A 168 8.96 -2.47 -16.14
N ALA A 169 9.05 -3.56 -15.37
CA ALA A 169 9.37 -4.87 -15.91
C ALA A 169 8.28 -5.37 -16.87
N ALA A 170 7.01 -5.18 -16.54
CA ALA A 170 5.88 -5.57 -17.39
C ALA A 170 5.92 -4.90 -18.76
N GLY A 171 6.23 -3.60 -18.81
CA GLY A 171 6.35 -2.87 -20.08
C GLY A 171 7.53 -3.34 -20.96
N LEU A 172 8.58 -3.91 -20.35
CA LEU A 172 9.72 -4.48 -21.09
C LEU A 172 9.49 -5.93 -21.53
N LEU A 173 8.73 -6.69 -20.75
CA LEU A 173 8.47 -8.11 -20.97
C LEU A 173 7.29 -8.34 -21.92
N SER A 174 6.27 -7.48 -21.86
CA SER A 174 5.09 -7.54 -22.71
C SER A 174 5.45 -7.23 -24.17
N ARG A 175 5.09 -8.14 -25.07
CA ARG A 175 5.25 -7.98 -26.53
C ARG A 175 4.03 -7.31 -27.14
N SER A 176 2.84 -7.58 -26.59
CA SER A 176 1.59 -7.02 -27.09
C SER A 176 1.32 -5.61 -26.58
N GLY A 177 1.97 -5.19 -25.49
CA GLY A 177 1.66 -3.97 -24.75
C GLY A 177 0.33 -4.02 -24.00
N LYS A 178 -0.35 -5.19 -23.98
CA LYS A 178 -1.61 -5.38 -23.28
C LYS A 178 -1.33 -6.11 -21.97
N LEU A 179 -1.60 -5.43 -20.87
CA LEU A 179 -1.45 -5.94 -19.52
C LEU A 179 -2.82 -6.31 -18.95
N GLY A 180 -2.88 -7.39 -18.17
CA GLY A 180 -4.08 -7.82 -17.47
C GLY A 180 -3.91 -7.65 -15.95
N PHE A 181 -4.95 -7.16 -15.28
CA PHE A 181 -5.01 -7.08 -13.83
C PHE A 181 -6.23 -7.86 -13.29
N ILE A 182 -6.00 -8.78 -12.35
CA ILE A 182 -7.07 -9.49 -11.65
C ILE A 182 -7.23 -8.84 -10.27
N ALA A 183 -8.40 -8.25 -10.02
CA ALA A 183 -8.71 -7.56 -8.78
C ALA A 183 -9.70 -8.36 -7.92
N SER A 184 -9.50 -8.40 -6.60
CA SER A 184 -10.48 -9.01 -5.70
C SER A 184 -11.78 -8.23 -5.73
N PHE A 185 -11.71 -6.94 -5.41
CA PHE A 185 -12.81 -5.99 -5.44
C PHE A 185 -12.35 -4.67 -6.08
N PRO A 186 -13.27 -3.83 -6.60
CA PRO A 186 -12.94 -2.51 -7.10
C PRO A 186 -12.73 -1.50 -5.95
N LEU A 187 -11.71 -1.77 -5.13
CA LEU A 187 -11.31 -0.95 -3.98
C LEU A 187 -10.08 -0.09 -4.32
N PRO A 188 -9.76 0.95 -3.53
CA PRO A 188 -8.60 1.79 -3.77
C PRO A 188 -7.29 1.01 -3.97
N SER A 189 -7.09 -0.11 -3.26
CA SER A 189 -5.94 -0.99 -3.46
C SER A 189 -5.82 -1.54 -4.89
N ALA A 190 -6.94 -1.92 -5.51
CA ALA A 190 -6.98 -2.38 -6.90
C ALA A 190 -6.67 -1.23 -7.89
N TYR A 191 -7.23 -0.04 -7.66
CA TYR A 191 -6.91 1.15 -8.44
C TYR A 191 -5.43 1.50 -8.32
N ALA A 192 -4.89 1.65 -7.11
CA ALA A 192 -3.48 2.01 -6.91
C ALA A 192 -2.53 0.99 -7.52
N GLY A 193 -2.82 -0.32 -7.39
CA GLY A 193 -2.03 -1.39 -7.98
C GLY A 193 -2.04 -1.36 -9.52
N ALA A 194 -3.22 -1.33 -10.14
CA ALA A 194 -3.37 -1.31 -11.59
C ALA A 194 -2.82 -0.02 -12.21
N ASN A 195 -3.11 1.14 -11.62
CA ASN A 195 -2.64 2.44 -12.07
C ASN A 195 -1.11 2.51 -11.98
N ALA A 196 -0.53 2.14 -10.85
CA ALA A 196 0.92 2.18 -10.68
C ALA A 196 1.64 1.25 -11.64
N ALA A 197 1.14 0.02 -11.83
CA ALA A 197 1.71 -0.91 -12.79
C ALA A 197 1.66 -0.37 -14.23
N LEU A 198 0.52 0.19 -14.66
CA LEU A 198 0.41 0.78 -15.99
C LEU A 198 1.32 2.01 -16.17
N LEU A 199 1.36 2.91 -15.19
CA LEU A 199 2.24 4.09 -15.24
C LEU A 199 3.71 3.69 -15.32
N GLY A 200 4.12 2.65 -14.58
CA GLY A 200 5.45 2.07 -14.66
C GLY A 200 5.74 1.49 -16.05
N ALA A 201 4.83 0.69 -16.59
CA ALA A 201 4.96 0.10 -17.92
C ALA A 201 5.08 1.16 -19.01
N ARG A 202 4.36 2.28 -18.88
CA ARG A 202 4.39 3.37 -19.86
C ARG A 202 5.67 4.17 -19.92
N THR A 203 6.52 4.08 -18.89
CA THR A 203 7.85 4.70 -18.96
C THR A 203 8.77 4.02 -19.96
N VAL A 204 8.43 2.81 -20.39
CA VAL A 204 9.25 1.98 -21.29
C VAL A 204 8.47 1.51 -22.52
N ASN A 205 7.15 1.46 -22.43
CA ASN A 205 6.22 1.15 -23.51
C ASN A 205 5.02 2.12 -23.44
N PRO A 206 5.12 3.32 -24.06
CA PRO A 206 4.12 4.38 -23.94
C PRO A 206 2.70 3.98 -24.36
N ASP A 207 2.59 3.01 -25.28
CA ASP A 207 1.31 2.53 -25.83
C ASP A 207 0.68 1.43 -24.97
N ALA A 208 1.31 1.05 -23.85
CA ALA A 208 0.78 0.02 -22.97
C ALA A 208 -0.63 0.37 -22.47
N THR A 209 -1.46 -0.66 -22.33
CA THR A 209 -2.82 -0.58 -21.78
C THR A 209 -3.01 -1.63 -20.69
N MET A 210 -3.97 -1.40 -19.79
CA MET A 210 -4.31 -2.31 -18.70
C MET A 210 -5.79 -2.65 -18.75
N GLN A 211 -6.10 -3.94 -18.78
CA GLN A 211 -7.46 -4.44 -18.62
C GLN A 211 -7.63 -5.10 -17.27
N VAL A 212 -8.57 -4.60 -16.48
CA VAL A 212 -8.90 -5.11 -15.14
C VAL A 212 -10.13 -6.01 -15.21
N ILE A 213 -10.10 -7.13 -14.49
CA ILE A 213 -11.29 -7.93 -14.18
C ILE A 213 -11.38 -8.06 -12.66
N SER A 214 -12.49 -7.58 -12.08
CA SER A 214 -12.79 -7.79 -10.66
C SER A 214 -13.57 -9.10 -10.49
N ILE A 215 -13.08 -10.00 -9.63
CA ILE A 215 -13.75 -11.29 -9.37
C ILE A 215 -14.77 -11.22 -8.21
N ASN A 216 -14.78 -10.10 -7.47
CA ASN A 216 -15.63 -9.85 -6.30
C ASN A 216 -15.44 -10.86 -5.16
N ALA A 217 -14.21 -11.32 -4.98
CA ALA A 217 -13.79 -12.24 -3.93
C ALA A 217 -12.31 -12.02 -3.60
N TRP A 218 -11.94 -12.16 -2.31
CA TRP A 218 -10.53 -12.17 -1.89
C TRP A 218 -9.82 -13.48 -2.27
N PHE A 219 -10.56 -14.59 -2.20
CA PHE A 219 -10.08 -15.93 -2.50
C PHE A 219 -11.15 -16.70 -3.30
N ASP A 220 -10.91 -16.90 -4.60
CA ASP A 220 -11.70 -17.78 -5.47
C ASP A 220 -10.81 -18.23 -6.65
N PRO A 221 -10.05 -19.33 -6.46
CA PRO A 221 -9.12 -19.80 -7.47
C PRO A 221 -9.77 -20.08 -8.83
N GLN A 222 -11.04 -20.50 -8.85
CA GLN A 222 -11.74 -20.78 -10.11
C GLN A 222 -12.07 -19.48 -10.85
N ALA A 223 -12.59 -18.47 -10.14
CA ALA A 223 -12.85 -17.16 -10.73
C ALA A 223 -11.55 -16.48 -11.19
N ALA A 224 -10.46 -16.59 -10.42
CA ALA A 224 -9.15 -16.06 -10.80
C ALA A 224 -8.61 -16.72 -12.08
N ILE A 225 -8.74 -18.05 -12.22
CA ILE A 225 -8.39 -18.78 -13.46
C ILE A 225 -9.24 -18.33 -14.64
N GLN A 226 -10.55 -18.16 -14.45
CA GLN A 226 -11.46 -17.70 -15.51
C GLN A 226 -11.11 -16.27 -15.97
N ALA A 227 -10.85 -15.37 -15.02
CA ALA A 227 -10.42 -14.00 -15.31
C ALA A 227 -9.09 -13.97 -16.08
N ALA A 228 -8.11 -14.77 -15.65
CA ALA A 228 -6.82 -14.88 -16.30
C ALA A 228 -6.93 -15.38 -17.75
N ASN A 229 -7.73 -16.43 -17.98
CA ASN A 229 -8.00 -16.93 -19.33
C ASN A 229 -8.68 -15.86 -20.19
N ALA A 230 -9.68 -15.15 -19.65
CA ALA A 230 -10.37 -14.09 -20.38
C ALA A 230 -9.45 -12.90 -20.74
N LEU A 231 -8.51 -12.52 -19.86
CA LEU A 231 -7.49 -11.51 -20.15
C LEU A 231 -6.51 -11.97 -21.23
N ALA A 232 -6.05 -13.23 -21.13
CA ALA A 232 -5.18 -13.84 -22.13
C ALA A 232 -5.86 -13.93 -23.51
N ASP A 233 -7.14 -14.30 -23.56
CA ASP A 233 -7.94 -14.39 -24.80
C ASP A 233 -8.13 -13.00 -25.45
N LYS A 234 -8.07 -11.91 -24.67
CA LYS A 234 -8.07 -10.52 -25.17
C LYS A 234 -6.67 -10.03 -25.59
N GLY A 235 -5.66 -10.91 -25.50
CA GLY A 235 -4.29 -10.68 -25.93
C GLY A 235 -3.38 -10.07 -24.86
N CYS A 236 -3.77 -10.11 -23.59
CA CYS A 236 -2.86 -9.74 -22.50
C CYS A 236 -1.76 -10.81 -22.37
N ASP A 237 -0.50 -10.38 -22.38
CA ASP A 237 0.66 -11.30 -22.27
C ASP A 237 1.49 -11.10 -21.00
N PHE A 238 1.04 -10.20 -20.14
CA PHE A 238 1.50 -10.03 -18.77
C PHE A 238 0.28 -9.91 -17.86
N LEU A 239 0.21 -10.77 -16.86
CA LEU A 239 -0.84 -10.78 -15.84
C LEU A 239 -0.28 -10.26 -14.51
N PHE A 240 -1.07 -9.48 -13.80
CA PHE A 240 -0.80 -9.06 -12.43
C PHE A 240 -2.12 -9.06 -11.66
N GLY A 241 -2.09 -8.93 -10.35
CA GLY A 241 -3.33 -8.84 -9.58
C GLY A 241 -3.08 -8.89 -8.09
N ILE A 242 -4.10 -8.47 -7.34
CA ILE A 242 -4.17 -8.61 -5.88
C ILE A 242 -5.04 -9.83 -5.63
N MET A 243 -4.41 -10.98 -5.42
CA MET A 243 -5.08 -12.25 -5.10
C MET A 243 -4.28 -12.98 -4.03
N ASP A 244 -4.95 -13.79 -3.22
CA ASP A 244 -4.31 -14.58 -2.17
C ASP A 244 -3.80 -15.93 -2.68
N GLU A 245 -4.22 -16.36 -3.88
CA GLU A 245 -3.85 -17.63 -4.50
C GLU A 245 -3.00 -17.52 -5.79
N ALA A 246 -2.46 -18.67 -6.21
CA ALA A 246 -1.67 -18.82 -7.43
C ALA A 246 -2.50 -19.11 -8.70
N GLY A 247 -3.83 -18.97 -8.68
CA GLY A 247 -4.72 -19.41 -9.78
C GLY A 247 -4.33 -18.87 -11.16
N TYR A 248 -4.12 -17.55 -11.27
CA TYR A 248 -3.74 -16.94 -12.55
C TYR A 248 -2.26 -17.16 -12.93
N LEU A 249 -1.39 -17.48 -11.96
CA LEU A 249 0.00 -17.85 -12.23
C LEU A 249 0.09 -19.17 -13.00
N HIS A 250 -0.76 -20.15 -12.64
CA HIS A 250 -0.85 -21.41 -13.39
C HIS A 250 -1.27 -21.15 -14.84
N VAL A 251 -2.27 -20.29 -15.07
CA VAL A 251 -2.69 -19.92 -16.43
C VAL A 251 -1.56 -19.24 -17.20
N ALA A 252 -0.81 -18.35 -16.56
CA ALA A 252 0.35 -17.72 -17.19
C ALA A 252 1.44 -18.73 -17.55
N GLN A 253 1.74 -19.69 -16.66
CA GLN A 253 2.68 -20.78 -16.92
C GLN A 253 2.25 -21.64 -18.12
N GLU A 254 0.99 -22.09 -18.13
CA GLU A 254 0.44 -22.94 -19.19
C GLU A 254 0.40 -22.24 -20.55
N ARG A 255 0.08 -20.94 -20.56
CA ARG A 255 -0.04 -20.14 -21.78
C ARG A 255 1.27 -19.44 -22.19
N GLY A 256 2.35 -19.63 -21.43
CA GLY A 256 3.65 -19.00 -21.70
C GLY A 256 3.64 -17.47 -21.57
N LEU A 257 2.78 -16.94 -20.71
CA LEU A 257 2.66 -15.51 -20.39
C LEU A 257 3.54 -15.17 -19.18
N TRP A 258 3.69 -13.87 -18.91
CA TRP A 258 4.32 -13.39 -17.69
C TRP A 258 3.29 -13.18 -16.59
N ALA A 259 3.68 -13.39 -15.34
CA ALA A 259 2.85 -13.08 -14.19
C ALA A 259 3.65 -12.47 -13.03
N ALA A 260 3.14 -11.37 -12.48
CA ALA A 260 3.54 -10.88 -11.17
C ALA A 260 2.47 -11.21 -10.13
N MET A 261 2.87 -11.39 -8.86
CA MET A 261 2.04 -11.91 -7.79
C MET A 261 1.90 -10.93 -6.61
N TRP A 262 1.15 -11.35 -5.60
CA TRP A 262 0.98 -10.61 -4.35
C TRP A 262 1.25 -11.49 -3.13
N ASN A 263 1.34 -10.86 -1.96
CA ASN A 263 1.49 -11.42 -0.62
C ASN A 263 2.86 -12.00 -0.29
N LYS A 264 3.32 -12.99 -1.05
CA LYS A 264 4.57 -13.72 -0.78
C LYS A 264 5.19 -14.30 -2.04
N ASP A 265 6.36 -14.90 -1.90
CA ASP A 265 6.97 -15.68 -2.98
C ASP A 265 6.19 -16.98 -3.19
N ILE A 266 5.58 -17.09 -4.37
CA ILE A 266 4.81 -18.26 -4.81
C ILE A 266 5.30 -18.78 -6.17
N ARG A 267 6.56 -18.48 -6.55
CA ARG A 267 7.15 -18.81 -7.86
C ARG A 267 7.11 -20.29 -8.21
N GLN A 268 7.09 -21.16 -7.19
CA GLN A 268 7.04 -22.61 -7.36
C GLN A 268 5.81 -23.10 -8.14
N PHE A 269 4.72 -22.33 -8.19
CA PHE A 269 3.49 -22.69 -8.91
C PHE A 269 3.51 -22.26 -10.41
N GLY A 270 4.48 -21.47 -10.83
CA GLY A 270 4.65 -21.05 -12.22
C GLY A 270 6.06 -20.53 -12.48
N PRO A 271 7.10 -21.37 -12.36
CA PRO A 271 8.49 -20.93 -12.31
C PRO A 271 8.96 -20.22 -13.59
N ASP A 272 8.34 -20.49 -14.74
CA ASP A 272 8.70 -19.90 -16.03
C ASP A 272 7.88 -18.66 -16.39
N ALA A 273 6.69 -18.50 -15.78
CA ALA A 273 5.86 -17.31 -15.94
C ALA A 273 6.17 -16.23 -14.90
N TYR A 274 6.63 -16.63 -13.72
CA TYR A 274 6.82 -15.74 -12.57
C TYR A 274 7.83 -14.62 -12.86
N VAL A 275 7.45 -13.39 -12.53
CA VAL A 275 8.27 -12.19 -12.66
C VAL A 275 8.75 -11.71 -11.30
N ALA A 276 7.84 -11.40 -10.40
CA ALA A 276 8.08 -11.02 -9.01
C ALA A 276 6.74 -11.02 -8.25
N SER A 277 6.77 -10.91 -6.92
CA SER A 277 5.60 -10.69 -6.08
C SER A 277 5.74 -9.40 -5.28
N VAL A 278 4.63 -8.69 -5.05
CA VAL A 278 4.53 -7.71 -3.97
C VAL A 278 4.50 -8.49 -2.66
N VAL A 279 5.63 -8.56 -1.97
CA VAL A 279 5.77 -9.33 -0.73
C VAL A 279 5.56 -8.47 0.50
N LEU A 280 4.87 -9.05 1.48
CA LEU A 280 4.52 -8.40 2.74
C LEU A 280 5.45 -8.87 3.85
N ASP A 281 5.84 -7.96 4.74
CA ASP A 281 6.61 -8.30 5.95
C ASP A 281 6.15 -7.45 7.13
N PHE A 282 5.16 -7.94 7.88
CA PHE A 282 4.67 -7.25 9.06
C PHE A 282 5.50 -7.53 10.32
N ALA A 283 6.54 -8.38 10.26
CA ALA A 283 7.18 -8.92 11.46
C ALA A 283 7.82 -7.84 12.33
N GLN A 284 8.66 -6.98 11.74
CA GLN A 284 9.31 -5.89 12.47
C GLN A 284 8.31 -4.85 12.97
N PHE A 285 7.30 -4.56 12.16
CA PHE A 285 6.22 -3.64 12.54
C PHE A 285 5.46 -4.17 13.76
N TYR A 286 5.02 -5.42 13.77
CA TYR A 286 4.30 -6.03 14.90
C TYR A 286 5.16 -6.08 16.17
N ILE A 287 6.44 -6.46 16.04
CA ILE A 287 7.39 -6.45 17.16
C ILE A 287 7.53 -5.04 17.74
N ALA A 288 7.59 -4.01 16.90
CA ALA A 288 7.68 -2.62 17.35
C ALA A 288 6.42 -2.17 18.09
N GLN A 289 5.22 -2.53 17.59
CA GLN A 289 3.95 -2.18 18.25
C GLN A 289 3.81 -2.85 19.62
N VAL A 290 4.15 -4.13 19.72
CA VAL A 290 4.16 -4.87 20.99
C VAL A 290 5.18 -4.29 21.96
N ARG A 291 6.41 -4.02 21.50
CA ARG A 291 7.45 -3.39 22.33
C ARG A 291 6.98 -2.06 22.92
N ALA A 292 6.39 -1.21 22.08
CA ALA A 292 5.86 0.08 22.52
C ALA A 292 4.73 -0.10 23.54
N ARG A 293 3.88 -1.11 23.36
CA ARG A 293 2.79 -1.40 24.30
C ARG A 293 3.30 -1.87 25.66
N LEU A 294 4.29 -2.76 25.69
CA LEU A 294 4.93 -3.23 26.92
C LEU A 294 5.65 -2.10 27.65
N ALA A 295 6.38 -1.26 26.91
CA ALA A 295 7.15 -0.14 27.45
C ALA A 295 6.30 1.06 27.91
N GLY A 296 4.99 1.06 27.62
CA GLY A 296 4.11 2.17 27.93
C GLY A 296 4.36 3.42 27.09
N THR A 297 4.86 3.23 25.87
CA THR A 297 5.14 4.31 24.91
C THR A 297 4.23 4.25 23.69
N TRP A 298 3.35 3.24 23.60
CA TRP A 298 2.43 3.09 22.49
C TRP A 298 1.44 4.25 22.43
N ARG A 299 1.23 4.75 21.20
CA ARG A 299 0.23 5.76 20.85
C ARG A 299 -0.46 5.38 19.55
N PRO A 300 -1.74 5.72 19.38
CA PRO A 300 -2.43 5.53 18.13
C PRO A 300 -1.89 6.54 17.11
N VAL A 301 -1.04 6.05 16.21
CA VAL A 301 -0.48 6.84 15.12
C VAL A 301 -0.61 6.01 13.84
N PRO A 302 -1.38 6.49 12.85
CA PRO A 302 -1.45 5.91 11.52
C PRO A 302 -0.07 5.65 10.89
N GLN A 303 0.12 4.50 10.24
CA GLN A 303 1.40 4.19 9.60
C GLN A 303 1.22 3.56 8.21
N LEU A 304 1.83 4.19 7.21
CA LEU A 304 2.10 3.52 5.94
C LEU A 304 3.45 2.81 6.01
N LEU A 305 3.42 1.50 5.74
CA LEU A 305 4.57 0.63 5.64
C LEU A 305 5.16 0.80 4.23
N MET A 306 6.27 1.53 4.16
CA MET A 306 6.89 1.95 2.91
C MET A 306 7.66 0.82 2.24
N MET A 307 7.99 1.00 0.95
CA MET A 307 8.83 0.04 0.24
C MET A 307 10.17 -0.16 0.98
N GLY A 308 10.57 -1.43 1.19
CA GLY A 308 11.73 -1.82 1.99
C GLY A 308 11.48 -1.83 3.51
N ASN A 309 10.29 -1.41 3.97
CA ASN A 309 9.87 -1.44 5.37
C ASN A 309 8.40 -1.88 5.48
N GLY A 310 8.19 -3.18 5.27
CA GLY A 310 6.90 -3.87 5.41
C GLY A 310 6.25 -4.30 4.10
N VAL A 311 6.71 -3.74 2.98
CA VAL A 311 6.36 -4.20 1.63
C VAL A 311 7.57 -4.06 0.71
N ASP A 312 7.78 -4.98 -0.21
CA ASP A 312 8.77 -4.85 -1.29
C ASP A 312 8.44 -5.81 -2.43
N ARG A 313 9.28 -5.89 -3.46
CA ARG A 313 9.30 -7.04 -4.37
C ARG A 313 10.29 -8.10 -3.90
N ASP A 314 9.97 -9.36 -4.14
CA ASP A 314 10.92 -10.45 -3.96
C ASP A 314 11.97 -10.51 -5.11
N PRO A 315 12.91 -11.47 -5.09
CA PRO A 315 13.86 -11.65 -6.18
C PRO A 315 13.17 -11.97 -7.51
N TRP A 316 13.66 -11.38 -8.60
CA TRP A 316 13.15 -11.63 -9.94
C TRP A 316 13.09 -13.12 -10.30
N GLY A 317 12.05 -13.49 -11.04
CA GLY A 317 11.87 -14.85 -11.56
C GLY A 317 12.95 -15.25 -12.56
N GLN A 318 13.14 -16.56 -12.73
CA GLN A 318 14.32 -17.12 -13.40
C GLN A 318 14.44 -16.70 -14.87
N ARG A 319 13.31 -16.47 -15.55
CA ARG A 319 13.28 -16.10 -16.96
C ARG A 319 13.32 -14.59 -17.23
N VAL A 320 13.25 -13.75 -16.20
CA VAL A 320 13.34 -12.29 -16.36
C VAL A 320 14.77 -11.95 -16.83
N PRO A 321 14.97 -11.32 -18.02
CA PRO A 321 16.30 -10.97 -18.52
C PRO A 321 17.02 -9.96 -17.62
N GLN A 322 18.35 -9.99 -17.57
CA GLN A 322 19.13 -9.13 -16.66
C GLN A 322 18.91 -7.64 -16.92
N ASP A 323 18.80 -7.22 -18.19
CA ASP A 323 18.55 -5.81 -18.54
C ASP A 323 17.18 -5.32 -18.04
N VAL A 324 16.16 -6.20 -18.01
CA VAL A 324 14.85 -5.90 -17.41
C VAL A 324 14.99 -5.71 -15.90
N ARG A 325 15.72 -6.61 -15.22
CA ARG A 325 15.99 -6.52 -13.78
C ARG A 325 16.69 -5.21 -13.44
N ASP A 326 17.78 -4.89 -14.14
CA ASP A 326 18.60 -3.72 -13.88
C ASP A 326 17.82 -2.41 -14.06
N ARG A 327 16.96 -2.34 -15.09
CA ARG A 327 16.11 -1.17 -15.33
C ARG A 327 15.05 -0.97 -14.25
N ALA A 328 14.35 -2.05 -13.88
CA ALA A 328 13.36 -1.99 -12.81
C ALA A 328 14.03 -1.69 -11.45
N ASP A 329 15.23 -2.24 -11.20
CA ASP A 329 15.99 -2.04 -9.97
C ASP A 329 16.55 -0.62 -9.86
N GLY A 330 16.96 -0.02 -10.98
CA GLY A 330 17.30 1.40 -11.05
C GLY A 330 16.13 2.30 -10.68
N VAL A 331 14.90 1.96 -11.10
CA VAL A 331 13.69 2.67 -10.69
C VAL A 331 13.40 2.48 -9.20
N ARG A 332 13.50 1.24 -8.70
CA ARG A 332 13.37 0.95 -7.26
C ARG A 332 14.36 1.77 -6.44
N ALA A 333 15.63 1.83 -6.85
CA ALA A 333 16.67 2.60 -6.16
C ALA A 333 16.35 4.10 -6.11
N ARG A 334 15.81 4.68 -7.18
CA ARG A 334 15.35 6.08 -7.17
C ARG A 334 14.22 6.32 -6.19
N ILE A 335 13.24 5.40 -6.14
CA ILE A 335 12.12 5.50 -5.20
C ILE A 335 12.63 5.40 -3.75
N MET A 336 13.52 4.46 -3.47
CA MET A 336 14.17 4.34 -2.15
C MET A 336 14.98 5.58 -1.77
N ALA A 337 15.46 6.35 -2.77
CA ALA A 337 16.16 7.62 -2.57
C ALA A 337 15.22 8.84 -2.45
N GLY A 338 13.90 8.65 -2.43
CA GLY A 338 12.91 9.71 -2.22
C GLY A 338 12.25 10.26 -3.49
N TRP A 339 12.50 9.68 -4.66
CA TRP A 339 11.78 10.07 -5.89
C TRP A 339 10.41 9.37 -5.97
N SER A 340 9.33 10.13 -6.16
CA SER A 340 8.01 9.55 -6.42
C SER A 340 7.67 9.59 -7.92
N PRO A 341 7.21 8.47 -8.52
CA PRO A 341 6.82 8.42 -9.92
C PRO A 341 5.43 9.00 -10.21
N PHE A 342 4.63 9.28 -9.17
CA PHE A 342 3.23 9.66 -9.31
C PHE A 342 3.08 11.17 -9.51
N ALA A 343 3.77 11.69 -10.52
CA ALA A 343 3.81 13.10 -10.89
C ALA A 343 2.98 13.38 -12.14
N GLY A 344 2.31 14.53 -12.16
CA GLY A 344 1.50 14.98 -13.27
C GLY A 344 2.31 15.38 -14.52
N PRO A 345 1.65 15.46 -15.68
CA PRO A 345 0.20 15.33 -15.85
C PRO A 345 -0.31 13.88 -15.82
N ILE A 346 -1.33 13.60 -15.00
CA ILE A 346 -2.05 12.32 -15.00
C ILE A 346 -3.53 12.57 -15.27
N HIS A 347 -4.05 11.90 -16.30
CA HIS A 347 -5.45 11.91 -16.68
C HIS A 347 -6.12 10.61 -16.24
N ASP A 348 -7.41 10.68 -15.94
CA ASP A 348 -8.22 9.48 -15.73
C ASP A 348 -8.62 8.78 -17.05
N GLN A 349 -9.29 7.65 -16.91
CA GLN A 349 -9.82 6.84 -18.01
C GLN A 349 -10.80 7.57 -18.94
N HIS A 350 -11.37 8.70 -18.51
CA HIS A 350 -12.24 9.55 -19.32
C HIS A 350 -11.50 10.75 -19.94
N GLY A 351 -10.19 10.86 -19.73
CA GLY A 351 -9.36 11.94 -20.22
C GLY A 351 -9.43 13.23 -19.39
N GLN A 352 -10.06 13.21 -18.21
CA GLN A 352 -10.06 14.36 -17.31
C GLN A 352 -8.71 14.44 -16.58
N LEU A 353 -8.10 15.63 -16.54
CA LEU A 353 -6.87 15.87 -15.78
C LEU A 353 -7.15 15.76 -14.27
N ARG A 354 -6.46 14.85 -13.57
CA ARG A 354 -6.60 14.63 -12.12
C ARG A 354 -5.38 15.12 -11.34
N VAL A 355 -4.19 14.99 -11.93
CA VAL A 355 -2.92 15.49 -11.35
C VAL A 355 -2.28 16.43 -12.35
N ALA A 356 -2.19 17.72 -12.01
CA ALA A 356 -1.59 18.73 -12.88
C ALA A 356 -0.07 18.58 -13.02
N GLU A 357 0.49 19.08 -14.13
CA GLU A 357 1.93 19.15 -14.32
C GLU A 357 2.64 19.84 -13.14
N GLY A 358 3.75 19.27 -12.69
CA GLY A 358 4.49 19.76 -11.52
C GLY A 358 3.88 19.40 -10.16
N LYS A 359 2.68 18.80 -10.11
CA LYS A 359 2.13 18.20 -8.88
C LYS A 359 2.55 16.74 -8.79
N THR A 360 2.95 16.30 -7.60
CA THR A 360 3.17 14.89 -7.25
C THR A 360 2.14 14.47 -6.23
N MET A 361 1.52 13.30 -6.43
CA MET A 361 0.61 12.71 -5.45
C MET A 361 1.40 12.31 -4.20
N ASN A 362 0.87 12.65 -3.03
CA ASN A 362 1.42 12.18 -1.75
C ASN A 362 0.90 10.77 -1.40
N ASP A 363 1.48 10.16 -0.36
CA ASP A 363 1.18 8.77 0.01
C ASP A 363 -0.28 8.53 0.45
N LEU A 364 -0.99 9.54 0.98
CA LEU A 364 -2.42 9.39 1.27
C LEU A 364 -3.31 9.56 0.04
N GLU A 365 -2.95 10.45 -0.88
CA GLU A 365 -3.62 10.52 -2.18
C GLU A 365 -3.49 9.19 -2.94
N LEU A 366 -2.38 8.45 -2.73
CA LEU A 366 -2.16 7.11 -3.29
C LEU A 366 -2.91 6.02 -2.53
N TYR A 367 -2.98 6.12 -1.19
CA TYR A 367 -3.79 5.23 -0.36
C TYR A 367 -5.29 5.32 -0.69
N ASP A 368 -5.80 6.54 -0.87
CA ASP A 368 -7.20 6.83 -1.19
C ASP A 368 -7.49 6.84 -2.71
N TRP A 369 -6.60 6.27 -3.54
CA TRP A 369 -6.72 6.37 -5.00
C TRP A 369 -7.96 5.61 -5.50
N ASP A 370 -8.98 6.33 -5.95
CA ASP A 370 -10.33 5.78 -6.27
C ASP A 370 -10.75 5.95 -7.73
N TRP A 371 -9.82 6.25 -8.64
CA TRP A 371 -10.09 6.46 -10.06
C TRP A 371 -9.01 5.80 -10.92
N ALA A 372 -9.37 5.27 -12.09
CA ALA A 372 -8.42 4.63 -12.98
C ALA A 372 -7.74 5.63 -13.91
N VAL A 373 -6.42 5.49 -14.12
CA VAL A 373 -5.66 6.35 -15.05
C VAL A 373 -6.02 6.04 -16.50
N GLN A 374 -5.80 6.99 -17.40
CA GLN A 374 -6.00 6.81 -18.83
C GLN A 374 -5.39 5.49 -19.32
N GLY A 375 -6.16 4.67 -20.03
CA GLY A 375 -5.72 3.36 -20.55
C GLY A 375 -5.79 2.19 -19.57
N VAL A 376 -6.20 2.43 -18.32
CA VAL A 376 -6.83 1.40 -17.49
C VAL A 376 -8.30 1.29 -17.89
N SER A 377 -8.82 0.07 -17.94
CA SER A 377 -10.23 -0.23 -18.22
C SER A 377 -10.72 -1.38 -17.35
N GLY A 378 -12.04 -1.47 -17.11
CA GLY A 378 -12.64 -2.56 -16.34
C GLY A 378 -12.76 -2.31 -14.83
N LEU A 379 -12.28 -1.15 -14.37
CA LEU A 379 -12.67 -0.57 -13.08
C LEU A 379 -13.79 0.46 -13.32
N PRO A 380 -14.76 0.57 -12.40
CA PRO A 380 -15.89 1.50 -12.54
C PRO A 380 -15.47 2.97 -12.52
#